data_AF-K0TQ29-F1
#
_entry.id   AF-K0TQ29-F1
#
_cell.length_a   1.000
_cell.length_b   1.000
_cell.length_c   1.000
_cell.angle_alpha   90.00
_cell.angle_beta   90.00
_cell.angle_gamma   90.00
#
_symmetry.space_group_name_H-M   'P 1'
#
loop_
_entity.id
_entity.type
_entity.pdbx_description
1 polymer ?
#
loop_
_entity_poly.entity_id
_entity_poly.type
_entity_poly.pdbx_seq_one_letter_code
_entity_poly.pdbx_strand_id
1 'polypeptide(L)'
;MEQSAFQECCMKRVCYGCILAAGKRGMRDCPFCRAQTSDSDDEEVLAMIRKRVNAGDPMALFHLGTKYLFGEYGLKKDVTRTVELYESAAELGVKDAHYNLGVLYAKGAEVEKDTAKAFRHYEAAAICGHVPARYNLGCEDYNAGNCDLALQHMLISAKLGHDRSLNMVKTFFMAGLATKTDYAAALRGYQSAIEEMSSPDRDEAREWTQLIA
;
A
#
# COMPACT_ATOMS: atom_id res chain seq x y z
N MET A 1 6.40 -4.18 2.15
CA MET A 1 6.18 -2.99 1.29
C MET A 1 7.43 -2.08 1.17
N GLU A 2 8.57 -2.49 1.74
CA GLU A 2 9.79 -1.67 1.88
C GLU A 2 10.76 -1.78 0.70
N GLN A 3 10.34 -2.29 -0.46
CA GLN A 3 11.25 -2.58 -1.60
C GLN A 3 10.96 -1.71 -2.82
N SER A 4 10.46 -0.48 -2.58
CA SER A 4 10.13 0.48 -3.62
C SER A 4 10.18 1.91 -3.10
N ALA A 5 10.49 2.87 -3.98
CA ALA A 5 10.35 4.30 -3.73
C ALA A 5 9.20 4.89 -4.55
N PHE A 6 8.49 5.86 -3.98
CA PHE A 6 7.54 6.68 -4.73
C PHE A 6 8.27 7.85 -5.36
N GLN A 7 8.04 8.10 -6.66
CA GLN A 7 8.70 9.13 -7.44
C GLN A 7 7.72 10.27 -7.68
N GLU A 8 7.92 11.41 -7.01
CA GLU A 8 7.05 12.59 -7.06
C GLU A 8 7.00 13.21 -8.45
N CYS A 9 8.10 13.13 -9.21
CA CYS A 9 8.18 13.63 -10.57
C CYS A 9 7.17 13.02 -11.55
N CYS A 10 6.76 11.78 -11.33
CA CYS A 10 5.86 11.06 -12.21
C CYS A 10 4.71 10.33 -11.50
N MET A 11 4.58 10.48 -10.19
CA MET A 11 3.61 9.78 -9.34
C MET A 11 3.67 8.25 -9.50
N LYS A 12 4.85 7.70 -9.80
CA LYS A 12 5.06 6.26 -9.97
C LYS A 12 5.82 5.68 -8.80
N ARG A 13 5.39 4.50 -8.37
CA ARG A 13 6.14 3.66 -7.46
C ARG A 13 7.12 2.81 -8.27
N VAL A 14 8.38 2.80 -7.87
CA VAL A 14 9.47 2.12 -8.57
C VAL A 14 10.15 1.16 -7.62
N CYS A 15 10.31 -0.09 -8.04
CA CYS A 15 10.98 -1.10 -7.23
C CYS A 15 12.47 -0.79 -7.03
N TYR A 16 13.06 -1.07 -5.87
CA TYR A 16 14.48 -0.76 -5.66
C TYR A 16 15.40 -1.53 -6.62
N GLY A 17 15.06 -2.77 -6.99
CA GLY A 17 15.79 -3.47 -8.05
C GLY A 17 15.75 -2.75 -9.40
N CYS A 18 14.65 -2.06 -9.72
CA CYS A 18 14.49 -1.27 -10.93
C CYS A 18 15.38 -0.02 -10.87
N ILE A 19 15.48 0.62 -9.69
CA ILE A 19 16.38 1.76 -9.44
C ILE A 19 17.84 1.32 -9.54
N LEU A 20 18.20 0.19 -8.91
CA LEU A 20 19.54 -0.37 -8.95
C LEU A 20 19.96 -0.73 -10.38
N ALA A 21 19.11 -1.45 -11.11
CA ALA A 21 19.36 -1.80 -12.51
C ALA A 21 19.54 -0.56 -13.40
N ALA A 22 18.80 0.52 -13.12
CA ALA A 22 18.98 1.78 -13.84
C ALA A 22 20.33 2.44 -13.48
N GLY A 23 20.69 2.46 -12.20
CA GLY A 23 21.97 2.99 -11.72
C GLY A 23 23.18 2.26 -12.31
N LYS A 24 23.12 0.93 -12.43
CA LYS A 24 24.17 0.11 -13.09
C LYS A 24 24.40 0.51 -14.56
N ARG A 25 23.41 1.13 -15.22
CA ARG A 25 23.51 1.65 -16.59
C ARG A 25 23.89 3.13 -16.65
N GLY A 26 24.26 3.73 -15.52
CA GLY A 26 24.63 5.14 -15.42
C GLY A 26 23.46 6.12 -15.38
N MET A 27 22.22 5.64 -15.23
CA MET A 27 21.05 6.51 -15.08
C MET A 27 20.96 7.02 -13.64
N ARG A 28 21.12 8.34 -13.44
CA ARG A 28 21.04 9.00 -12.13
C ARG A 28 19.80 9.88 -11.97
N ASP A 29 18.98 9.98 -13.00
CA ASP A 29 17.68 10.64 -13.05
C ASP A 29 16.56 9.61 -12.81
N CYS A 30 15.32 10.08 -12.66
CA CYS A 30 14.16 9.21 -12.47
C CYS A 30 14.10 8.13 -13.58
N PRO A 31 14.11 6.82 -13.23
CA PRO A 31 14.13 5.74 -14.23
C PRO A 31 12.94 5.73 -15.19
N PHE A 32 11.83 6.40 -14.84
CA PHE A 32 10.61 6.42 -15.64
C PHE A 32 10.47 7.68 -16.48
N CYS A 33 10.63 8.87 -15.87
CA CYS A 33 10.37 10.14 -16.55
C CYS A 33 11.61 10.96 -16.86
N ARG A 34 12.81 10.49 -16.48
CA ARG A 34 14.11 11.15 -16.72
C ARG A 34 14.24 12.55 -16.08
N ALA A 35 13.29 12.92 -15.20
CA ALA A 35 13.45 14.13 -14.38
C ALA A 35 14.69 13.98 -13.51
N GLN A 36 15.51 15.03 -13.44
CA GLN A 36 16.67 15.04 -12.57
C GLN A 36 16.23 14.86 -11.12
N THR A 37 16.95 14.02 -10.38
CA THR A 37 16.82 13.93 -8.93
C THR A 37 17.61 15.10 -8.33
N SER A 38 17.09 16.32 -8.46
CA SER A 38 17.66 17.48 -7.77
C SER A 38 17.32 17.41 -6.28
N ASP A 39 18.14 18.05 -5.46
CA ASP A 39 17.81 18.44 -4.07
C ASP A 39 16.71 19.51 -4.13
N SER A 40 15.53 19.12 -4.62
CA SER A 40 14.38 20.00 -4.75
C SER A 40 13.90 20.34 -3.35
N ASP A 41 13.69 21.62 -3.08
CA ASP A 41 13.12 22.01 -1.81
C ASP A 41 11.63 21.62 -1.72
N ASP A 42 11.10 21.71 -0.50
CA ASP A 42 9.71 21.39 -0.18
C ASP A 42 8.71 22.17 -1.06
N GLU A 43 9.01 23.42 -1.43
CA GLU A 43 8.12 24.24 -2.26
C GLU A 43 8.11 23.76 -3.71
N GLU A 44 9.27 23.43 -4.26
CA GLU A 44 9.41 22.86 -5.61
C GLU A 44 8.69 21.51 -5.73
N VAL A 45 8.87 20.63 -4.75
CA VAL A 45 8.17 19.33 -4.69
C VAL A 45 6.66 19.53 -4.64
N LEU A 46 6.19 20.44 -3.77
CA LEU A 46 4.77 20.73 -3.65
C LEU A 46 4.18 21.33 -4.93
N ALA A 47 4.91 22.22 -5.60
CA ALA A 47 4.52 22.79 -6.89
C ALA A 47 4.37 21.70 -7.97
N MET A 48 5.29 20.72 -7.98
CA MET A 48 5.25 19.57 -8.88
C MET A 48 4.03 18.68 -8.61
N ILE A 49 3.71 18.40 -7.35
CA ILE A 49 2.51 17.66 -6.95
C ILE A 49 1.25 18.39 -7.43
N ARG A 50 1.15 19.70 -7.15
CA ARG A 50 0.00 20.53 -7.56
C ARG A 50 -0.17 20.57 -9.08
N LYS A 51 0.93 20.62 -9.83
CA LYS A 51 0.89 20.55 -11.30
C LYS A 51 0.25 19.24 -11.78
N ARG A 52 0.57 18.10 -11.14
CA ARG A 52 -0.03 16.79 -11.46
C ARG A 52 -1.50 16.70 -11.05
N VAL A 53 -1.86 17.27 -9.90
CA VAL A 53 -3.26 17.40 -9.48
C VAL A 53 -4.07 18.20 -10.50
N ASN A 54 -3.56 19.34 -10.96
CA ASN A 54 -4.22 20.17 -11.98
C ASN A 54 -4.33 19.46 -13.33
N ALA A 55 -3.45 18.50 -13.61
CA ALA A 55 -3.51 17.64 -14.79
C ALA A 55 -4.47 16.43 -14.62
N GLY A 56 -5.14 16.32 -13.46
CA GLY A 56 -6.12 15.26 -13.19
C GLY A 56 -5.50 13.91 -12.81
N ASP A 57 -4.24 13.86 -12.36
CA ASP A 57 -3.60 12.62 -11.93
C ASP A 57 -4.19 12.12 -10.59
N PRO A 58 -4.89 10.96 -10.57
CA PRO A 58 -5.49 10.44 -9.34
C PRO A 58 -4.47 10.12 -8.25
N MET A 59 -3.27 9.64 -8.64
CA MET A 59 -2.21 9.35 -7.68
C MET A 59 -1.65 10.62 -7.07
N ALA A 60 -1.64 11.74 -7.80
CA ALA A 60 -1.24 13.03 -7.25
C ALA A 60 -2.25 13.56 -6.23
N LEU A 61 -3.56 13.35 -6.45
CA LEU A 61 -4.60 13.69 -5.47
C LEU A 61 -4.38 12.92 -4.17
N PHE A 62 -4.21 11.60 -4.27
CA PHE A 62 -3.89 10.76 -3.12
C PHE A 62 -2.59 11.20 -2.42
N HIS A 63 -1.54 11.47 -3.20
CA HIS A 63 -0.26 11.87 -2.64
C HIS A 63 -0.36 13.21 -1.91
N LEU A 64 -1.02 14.22 -2.51
CA LEU A 64 -1.27 15.51 -1.88
C LEU A 64 -2.10 15.36 -0.59
N GLY A 65 -3.12 14.49 -0.59
CA GLY A 65 -3.90 14.17 0.61
C GLY A 65 -3.04 13.62 1.75
N THR A 66 -2.06 12.77 1.41
CA THR A 66 -1.06 12.26 2.36
C THR A 66 -0.19 13.39 2.92
N LYS A 67 0.21 14.37 2.10
CA LYS A 67 1.01 15.51 2.57
C LYS A 67 0.24 16.42 3.52
N TYR A 68 -1.04 16.65 3.27
CA TYR A 68 -1.93 17.34 4.22
C TYR A 68 -2.14 16.53 5.51
N LEU A 69 -2.16 15.20 5.46
CA LEU A 69 -2.37 14.37 6.64
C LEU A 69 -1.21 14.50 7.64
N PHE A 70 0.01 14.57 7.13
CA PHE A 70 1.23 14.63 7.94
C PHE A 70 1.78 16.05 8.12
N GLY A 71 1.28 17.05 7.39
CA GLY A 71 1.81 18.42 7.44
C GLY A 71 3.21 18.53 6.84
N GLU A 72 3.45 17.84 5.72
CA GLU A 72 4.73 17.82 5.02
C GLU A 72 4.83 18.95 3.99
N TYR A 73 6.04 19.28 3.54
CA TYR A 73 6.31 20.31 2.52
C TYR A 73 5.77 21.70 2.87
N GLY A 74 5.91 22.09 4.14
CA GLY A 74 5.40 23.36 4.66
C GLY A 74 3.87 23.45 4.76
N LEU A 75 3.14 22.36 4.47
CA LEU A 75 1.69 22.33 4.65
C LEU A 75 1.34 22.22 6.14
N LYS A 76 0.29 22.92 6.55
CA LYS A 76 -0.35 22.65 7.85
C LYS A 76 -1.18 21.38 7.73
N LYS A 77 -1.17 20.57 8.80
CA LYS A 77 -2.02 19.40 8.89
C LYS A 77 -3.49 19.78 8.70
N ASP A 78 -4.16 19.12 7.77
CA ASP A 78 -5.58 19.35 7.45
C ASP A 78 -6.27 18.04 7.07
N VAL A 79 -6.92 17.42 8.06
CA VAL A 79 -7.57 16.12 7.90
C VAL A 79 -8.83 16.21 7.02
N THR A 80 -9.58 17.32 7.12
CA THR A 80 -10.75 17.55 6.27
C THR A 80 -10.32 17.55 4.81
N ARG A 81 -9.25 18.30 4.49
CA ARG A 81 -8.70 18.33 3.14
C ARG A 81 -8.12 16.98 2.70
N THR A 82 -7.50 16.23 3.61
CA THR A 82 -7.06 14.86 3.33
C THR A 82 -8.22 13.97 2.92
N VAL A 83 -9.33 13.99 3.65
CA VAL A 83 -10.51 13.14 3.35
C VAL A 83 -11.07 13.49 1.97
N GLU A 84 -11.26 14.78 1.66
CA GLU A 84 -11.74 15.22 0.34
C GLU A 84 -10.86 14.71 -0.81
N LEU A 85 -9.53 14.85 -0.65
CA LEU A 85 -8.56 14.43 -1.67
C LEU A 85 -8.51 12.91 -1.81
N TYR A 86 -8.62 12.17 -0.71
CA TYR A 86 -8.68 10.72 -0.75
C TYR A 86 -10.00 10.21 -1.35
N GLU A 87 -11.14 10.79 -1.02
CA GLU A 87 -12.44 10.42 -1.61
C GLU A 87 -12.39 10.66 -3.13
N SER A 88 -11.89 11.82 -3.57
CA SER A 88 -11.70 12.11 -5.00
C SER A 88 -10.75 11.13 -5.70
N ALA A 89 -9.61 10.81 -5.08
CA ALA A 89 -8.67 9.84 -5.64
C ALA A 89 -9.26 8.42 -5.70
N ALA A 90 -10.05 8.04 -4.70
CA ALA A 90 -10.70 6.75 -4.61
C ALA A 90 -11.79 6.58 -5.69
N GLU A 91 -12.61 7.61 -5.94
CA GLU A 91 -13.57 7.65 -7.04
C GLU A 91 -12.90 7.46 -8.41
N LEU A 92 -11.65 7.93 -8.54
CA LEU A 92 -10.82 7.76 -9.73
C LEU A 92 -10.01 6.43 -9.74
N GLY A 93 -10.28 5.52 -8.80
CA GLY A 93 -9.74 4.16 -8.80
C GLY A 93 -8.44 3.97 -8.01
N VAL A 94 -8.00 4.95 -7.22
CA VAL A 94 -6.81 4.78 -6.36
C VAL A 94 -7.15 3.93 -5.14
N LYS A 95 -6.83 2.63 -5.23
CA LYS A 95 -7.08 1.66 -4.15
C LYS A 95 -6.39 2.00 -2.82
N ASP A 96 -5.22 2.64 -2.86
CA ASP A 96 -4.52 3.10 -1.65
C ASP A 96 -5.31 4.21 -0.93
N ALA A 97 -6.07 5.03 -1.67
CA ALA A 97 -6.93 6.07 -1.11
C ALA A 97 -8.12 5.44 -0.36
N HIS A 98 -8.78 4.44 -0.97
CA HIS A 98 -9.78 3.64 -0.26
C HIS A 98 -9.20 3.00 1.01
N TYR A 99 -8.04 2.34 0.93
CA TYR A 99 -7.42 1.74 2.11
C TYR A 99 -7.16 2.77 3.22
N ASN A 100 -6.57 3.92 2.89
CA ASN A 100 -6.24 4.95 3.87
C ASN A 100 -7.50 5.60 4.48
N LEU A 101 -8.57 5.81 3.70
CA LEU A 101 -9.88 6.21 4.25
C LEU A 101 -10.40 5.17 5.24
N GLY A 102 -10.28 3.89 4.90
CA GLY A 102 -10.63 2.79 5.80
C GLY A 102 -9.88 2.87 7.14
N VAL A 103 -8.57 3.12 7.09
CA VAL A 103 -7.73 3.29 8.28
C VAL A 103 -8.13 4.50 9.11
N LEU A 104 -8.42 5.64 8.48
CA LEU A 104 -8.83 6.87 9.18
C LEU A 104 -10.11 6.63 9.98
N TYR A 105 -11.15 6.08 9.34
CA TYR A 105 -12.43 5.81 10.00
C TYR A 105 -12.36 4.68 11.04
N ALA A 106 -11.51 3.67 10.83
CA ALA A 106 -11.32 2.59 11.80
C ALA A 106 -10.63 3.08 13.09
N LYS A 107 -9.64 3.98 12.95
CA LYS A 107 -8.90 4.54 14.09
C LYS A 107 -9.72 5.58 14.86
N GLY A 108 -10.44 6.45 14.16
CA GLY A 108 -11.29 7.45 14.78
C GLY A 108 -10.57 8.56 15.57
N ALA A 109 -9.25 8.72 15.37
CA ALA A 109 -8.44 9.69 16.11
C ALA A 109 -8.48 11.10 15.49
N GLU A 110 -8.58 11.16 14.16
CA GLU A 110 -8.51 12.38 13.34
C GLU A 110 -9.85 12.70 12.67
N VAL A 111 -10.71 11.69 12.56
CA VAL A 111 -12.09 11.75 12.09
C VAL A 111 -12.94 10.97 13.10
N GLU A 112 -14.25 11.18 13.13
CA GLU A 112 -15.13 10.34 13.98
C GLU A 112 -15.01 8.87 13.57
N LYS A 113 -14.92 7.99 14.58
CA LYS A 113 -14.81 6.55 14.34
C LYS A 113 -16.08 6.02 13.66
N ASP A 114 -15.93 5.40 12.51
CA ASP A 114 -17.02 4.74 11.78
C ASP A 114 -16.53 3.42 11.19
N THR A 115 -16.79 2.32 11.90
CA THR A 115 -16.35 0.98 11.48
C THR A 115 -17.08 0.50 10.22
N ALA A 116 -18.32 0.93 10.00
CA ALA A 116 -19.08 0.56 8.80
C ALA A 116 -18.57 1.30 7.56
N LYS A 117 -18.20 2.58 7.67
CA LYS A 117 -17.52 3.31 6.59
C LYS A 117 -16.12 2.76 6.35
N ALA A 118 -15.39 2.39 7.41
CA ALA A 118 -14.09 1.75 7.29
C ALA A 118 -14.16 0.43 6.51
N PHE A 119 -15.10 -0.44 6.87
CA PHE A 119 -15.32 -1.73 6.22
C PHE A 119 -15.60 -1.57 4.71
N ARG A 120 -16.53 -0.69 4.34
CA ARG A 120 -16.87 -0.40 2.93
C ARG A 120 -15.65 0.06 2.12
N HIS A 121 -14.81 0.90 2.71
CA HIS A 121 -13.57 1.33 2.06
C HIS A 121 -12.54 0.21 1.94
N TYR A 122 -12.40 -0.65 2.95
CA TYR A 122 -11.55 -1.83 2.84
C TYR A 122 -12.05 -2.82 1.78
N GLU A 123 -13.36 -3.04 1.65
CA GLU A 123 -13.96 -3.85 0.58
C GLU A 123 -13.62 -3.30 -0.80
N ALA A 124 -13.83 -2.00 -1.01
CA ALA A 124 -13.52 -1.35 -2.28
C ALA A 124 -12.03 -1.49 -2.64
N ALA A 125 -11.13 -1.26 -1.70
CA ALA A 125 -9.70 -1.47 -1.91
C ALA A 125 -9.36 -2.95 -2.18
N ALA A 126 -9.95 -3.88 -1.42
CA ALA A 126 -9.69 -5.31 -1.55
C ALA A 126 -10.16 -5.88 -2.90
N ILE A 127 -11.29 -5.42 -3.43
CA ILE A 127 -11.79 -5.77 -4.78
C ILE A 127 -10.78 -5.36 -5.84
N CYS A 128 -10.15 -4.19 -5.69
CA CYS A 128 -9.06 -3.72 -6.55
C CYS A 128 -7.68 -4.36 -6.25
N GLY A 129 -7.66 -5.47 -5.49
CA GLY A 129 -6.45 -6.21 -5.17
C GLY A 129 -5.52 -5.51 -4.17
N HIS A 130 -6.04 -4.65 -3.29
CA HIS A 130 -5.24 -4.09 -2.20
C HIS A 130 -5.09 -5.11 -1.07
N VAL A 131 -3.91 -5.72 -0.98
CA VAL A 131 -3.64 -6.86 -0.09
C VAL A 131 -3.79 -6.51 1.40
N PRO A 132 -3.25 -5.38 1.92
CA PRO A 132 -3.48 -4.99 3.31
C PRO A 132 -4.95 -4.71 3.64
N ALA A 133 -5.73 -4.20 2.68
CA ALA A 133 -7.16 -3.95 2.91
C ALA A 133 -7.90 -5.28 3.10
N ARG A 134 -7.55 -6.28 2.28
CA ARG A 134 -8.09 -7.63 2.40
C ARG A 134 -7.73 -8.31 3.72
N TYR A 135 -6.51 -8.08 4.22
CA TYR A 135 -6.13 -8.52 5.56
C TYR A 135 -6.99 -7.85 6.65
N ASN A 136 -7.18 -6.53 6.56
CA ASN A 136 -8.01 -5.80 7.53
C ASN A 136 -9.46 -6.31 7.55
N LEU A 137 -10.07 -6.61 6.39
CA LEU A 137 -11.39 -7.25 6.34
C LEU A 137 -11.40 -8.56 7.12
N GLY A 138 -10.40 -9.43 6.90
CA GLY A 138 -10.32 -10.68 7.64
C GLY A 138 -10.15 -10.49 9.16
N CYS A 139 -9.48 -9.42 9.60
CA CYS A 139 -9.41 -9.07 11.02
C CYS A 139 -10.77 -8.59 11.56
N GLU A 140 -11.48 -7.73 10.83
CA GLU A 140 -12.82 -7.27 11.23
C GLU A 140 -13.81 -8.45 11.32
N ASP A 141 -13.81 -9.34 10.33
CA ASP A 141 -14.66 -10.53 10.34
C ASP A 141 -14.32 -11.49 11.49
N TYR A 142 -13.03 -11.66 11.79
CA TYR A 142 -12.62 -12.47 12.93
C TYR A 142 -13.12 -11.88 14.25
N ASN A 143 -13.00 -10.56 14.42
CA ASN A 143 -13.50 -9.85 15.59
C ASN A 143 -15.03 -9.91 15.71
N ALA A 144 -15.75 -9.98 14.59
CA ALA A 144 -17.19 -10.17 14.55
C ALA A 144 -17.63 -11.63 14.79
N GLY A 145 -16.69 -12.57 14.90
CA GLY A 145 -16.96 -14.01 15.05
C GLY A 145 -17.21 -14.76 13.74
N ASN A 146 -17.04 -14.10 12.59
CA ASN A 146 -17.20 -14.68 11.26
C ASN A 146 -15.92 -15.42 10.82
N CYS A 147 -15.54 -16.47 11.56
CA CYS A 147 -14.27 -17.19 11.34
C CYS A 147 -14.08 -17.73 9.92
N ASP A 148 -15.15 -18.20 9.27
CA ASP A 148 -15.08 -18.71 7.89
C ASP A 148 -14.73 -17.61 6.89
N LEU A 149 -15.37 -16.44 7.01
CA LEU A 149 -15.12 -15.31 6.13
C LEU A 149 -13.72 -14.71 6.39
N ALA A 150 -13.35 -14.62 7.67
CA ALA A 150 -12.00 -14.23 8.06
C ALA A 150 -10.95 -15.15 7.43
N LEU A 151 -11.15 -16.47 7.47
CA LEU A 151 -10.24 -17.44 6.86
C LEU A 151 -10.14 -17.21 5.34
N GLN A 152 -11.26 -16.98 4.66
CA GLN A 152 -11.26 -16.70 3.22
C GLN A 152 -10.43 -15.45 2.89
N HIS A 153 -10.62 -14.35 3.63
CA HIS A 153 -9.81 -13.15 3.47
C HIS A 153 -8.32 -13.43 3.64
N MET A 154 -7.95 -14.16 4.70
CA MET A 154 -6.56 -14.51 5.01
C MET A 154 -5.93 -15.42 3.94
N LEU A 155 -6.67 -16.41 3.43
CA LEU A 155 -6.20 -17.29 2.37
C LEU A 155 -5.89 -16.51 1.09
N ILE A 156 -6.75 -15.56 0.72
CA ILE A 156 -6.56 -14.77 -0.50
C ILE A 156 -5.37 -13.83 -0.36
N SER A 157 -5.25 -13.08 0.74
CA SER A 157 -4.10 -12.18 0.93
C SER A 157 -2.79 -12.93 1.15
N ALA A 158 -2.80 -14.10 1.79
CA ALA A 158 -1.62 -14.97 1.90
C ALA A 158 -1.15 -15.44 0.51
N LYS A 159 -2.07 -15.84 -0.37
CA LYS A 159 -1.76 -16.19 -1.77
C LYS A 159 -1.18 -15.01 -2.56
N LEU A 160 -1.42 -13.78 -2.11
CA LEU A 160 -0.84 -12.56 -2.69
C LEU A 160 0.47 -12.12 -1.99
N GLY A 161 1.08 -13.01 -1.20
CA GLY A 161 2.38 -12.76 -0.57
C GLY A 161 2.33 -11.97 0.74
N HIS A 162 1.17 -11.89 1.42
CA HIS A 162 1.07 -11.19 2.72
C HIS A 162 1.45 -12.11 3.89
N ASP A 163 2.55 -11.77 4.56
CA ASP A 163 3.16 -12.53 5.64
C ASP A 163 2.25 -12.63 6.87
N ARG A 164 1.64 -11.52 7.29
CA ARG A 164 0.72 -11.51 8.45
C ARG A 164 -0.51 -12.37 8.20
N SER A 165 -0.99 -12.41 6.95
CA SER A 165 -2.12 -13.27 6.59
C SER A 165 -1.75 -14.74 6.62
N LEU A 166 -0.57 -15.12 6.11
CA LEU A 166 -0.09 -16.49 6.22
C LEU A 166 0.04 -16.92 7.69
N ASN A 167 0.55 -16.05 8.55
CA ASN A 167 0.63 -16.29 9.99
C ASN A 167 -0.76 -16.46 10.62
N MET A 168 -1.77 -15.70 10.18
CA MET A 168 -3.14 -15.89 10.66
C MET A 168 -3.75 -17.21 10.19
N VAL A 169 -3.52 -17.63 8.95
CA VAL A 169 -3.96 -18.98 8.49
C VAL A 169 -3.30 -20.06 9.35
N LYS A 170 -2.02 -19.91 9.71
CA LYS A 170 -1.34 -20.83 10.62
C LYS A 170 -2.02 -20.87 12.00
N THR A 171 -2.36 -19.70 12.56
CA THR A 171 -3.10 -19.63 13.83
C THR A 171 -4.46 -20.33 13.74
N PHE A 172 -5.19 -20.13 12.65
CA PHE A 172 -6.50 -20.77 12.45
C PHE A 172 -6.37 -22.29 12.34
N PHE A 173 -5.34 -22.78 11.65
CA PHE A 173 -5.03 -24.20 11.56
C PHE A 173 -4.72 -24.79 12.95
N MET A 174 -3.90 -24.11 13.75
CA MET A 174 -3.57 -24.55 15.12
C MET A 174 -4.78 -24.56 16.05
N ALA A 175 -5.73 -23.66 15.83
CA ALA A 175 -6.99 -23.58 16.58
C ALA A 175 -8.06 -24.58 16.08
N GLY A 176 -7.79 -25.35 15.03
CA GLY A 176 -8.77 -26.26 14.41
C GLY A 176 -9.84 -25.56 13.56
N LEU A 177 -9.68 -24.27 13.28
CA LEU A 177 -10.58 -23.45 12.45
C LEU A 177 -10.24 -23.51 10.96
N ALA A 178 -9.05 -23.99 10.60
CA ALA A 178 -8.64 -24.21 9.21
C ALA A 178 -8.15 -25.65 9.03
N THR A 179 -8.32 -26.19 7.83
CA THR A 179 -7.87 -27.54 7.50
C THR A 179 -6.38 -27.56 7.13
N LYS A 180 -5.78 -28.76 7.15
CA LYS A 180 -4.42 -28.97 6.61
C LYS A 180 -4.32 -28.54 5.14
N THR A 181 -5.38 -28.75 4.37
CA THR A 181 -5.44 -28.35 2.96
C THR A 181 -5.45 -26.84 2.79
N ASP A 182 -6.15 -26.10 3.65
CA ASP A 182 -6.17 -24.62 3.63
C ASP A 182 -4.79 -24.05 3.91
N TYR A 183 -4.14 -24.52 4.97
CA TYR A 183 -2.80 -24.06 5.32
C TYR A 183 -1.77 -24.40 4.24
N ALA A 184 -1.82 -25.61 3.68
CA ALA A 184 -0.94 -26.00 2.58
C ALA A 184 -1.17 -25.14 1.32
N ALA A 185 -2.43 -24.79 1.02
CA ALA A 185 -2.74 -23.91 -0.09
C ALA A 185 -2.24 -22.47 0.13
N ALA A 186 -2.36 -21.95 1.35
CA ALA A 186 -1.82 -20.62 1.72
C ALA A 186 -0.30 -20.57 1.56
N LEU A 187 0.42 -21.59 2.06
CA LEU A 187 1.87 -21.69 1.95
C LEU A 187 2.33 -21.73 0.49
N ARG A 188 1.71 -22.57 -0.34
CA ARG A 188 2.06 -22.66 -1.76
C ARG A 188 1.83 -21.33 -2.48
N GLY A 189 0.67 -20.70 -2.29
CA GLY A 189 0.39 -19.41 -2.91
C GLY A 189 1.35 -18.31 -2.47
N TYR A 190 1.69 -18.28 -1.18
CA TYR A 190 2.67 -17.35 -0.65
C TYR A 190 4.07 -17.55 -1.25
N GLN A 191 4.51 -18.80 -1.39
CA GLN A 191 5.79 -19.14 -2.04
C GLN A 191 5.80 -18.72 -3.51
N SER A 192 4.75 -19.04 -4.27
CA SER A 192 4.63 -18.61 -5.66
C SER A 192 4.65 -17.09 -5.79
N ALA A 193 3.97 -16.35 -4.91
CA ALA A 193 4.00 -14.89 -4.91
C ALA A 193 5.41 -14.32 -4.65
N ILE A 194 6.19 -14.94 -3.75
CA ILE A 194 7.59 -14.55 -3.52
C ILE A 194 8.45 -14.83 -4.74
N GLU A 195 8.32 -16.02 -5.33
CA GLU A 195 9.08 -16.44 -6.50
C GLU A 195 8.80 -15.52 -7.70
N GLU A 196 7.53 -15.21 -7.98
CA GLU A 196 7.13 -14.27 -9.04
C GLU A 196 7.67 -12.85 -8.81
N MET A 197 7.90 -12.46 -7.56
CA MET A 197 8.42 -11.14 -7.21
C MET A 197 9.96 -11.10 -7.10
N SER A 198 10.66 -12.23 -7.19
CA SER A 198 12.12 -12.30 -7.14
C SER A 198 12.75 -11.89 -8.48
N SER A 199 13.87 -11.19 -8.40
CA SER A 199 14.77 -10.97 -9.52
C SER A 199 16.17 -10.68 -8.96
N PRO A 200 17.26 -10.97 -9.69
CA PRO A 200 18.63 -10.73 -9.18
C PRO A 200 18.84 -9.30 -8.68
N ASP A 201 18.39 -8.29 -9.42
CA ASP A 201 18.51 -6.90 -8.99
C ASP A 201 17.63 -6.56 -7.77
N ARG A 202 16.47 -7.21 -7.59
CA ARG A 202 15.63 -7.00 -6.39
C ARG A 202 16.24 -7.68 -5.16
N ASP A 203 16.80 -8.87 -5.33
CA ASP A 203 17.46 -9.60 -4.26
C ASP A 203 18.72 -8.87 -3.81
N GLU A 204 19.54 -8.39 -4.75
CA GLU A 204 20.69 -7.54 -4.46
C GLU A 204 20.24 -6.24 -3.78
N ALA A 205 19.26 -5.51 -4.33
CA ALA A 205 18.77 -4.28 -3.70
C ALA A 205 18.25 -4.49 -2.27
N ARG A 206 17.62 -5.64 -1.99
CA ARG A 206 17.15 -6.00 -0.65
C ARG A 206 18.33 -6.17 0.31
N GLU A 207 19.38 -6.88 -0.08
CA GLU A 207 20.58 -7.06 0.73
C GLU A 207 21.23 -5.71 1.08
N TRP A 208 21.34 -4.81 0.10
CA TRP A 208 21.83 -3.44 0.34
C TRP A 208 20.98 -2.70 1.36
N THR A 209 19.65 -2.72 1.24
CA THR A 209 18.76 -2.04 2.19
C THR A 209 18.82 -2.60 3.61
N GLN A 210 19.10 -3.89 3.78
CA GLN A 210 19.22 -4.53 5.11
C GLN A 210 20.54 -4.23 5.81
N LEU A 211 21.60 -3.88 5.05
CA LEU A 211 22.91 -3.54 5.61
C LEU A 211 23.00 -2.08 6.10
N ILE A 212 22.07 -1.23 5.67
CA ILE A 212 22.07 0.22 5.96
C ILE A 212 20.91 0.67 6.87
N ALA A 213 20.02 -0.24 7.25
CA ALA A 213 18.89 0.00 8.17
C ALA A 213 19.23 -0.44 9.60
#